data_AF-A0A2R6Y2P2-F1
#
_entry.id   AF-A0A2R6Y2P2-F1
#
_cell.length_a   1.000
_cell.length_b   1.000
_cell.length_c   1.000
_cell.angle_alpha   90.00
_cell.angle_beta   90.00
_cell.angle_gamma   90.00
#
_symmetry.space_group_name_H-M   'P 1'
#
loop_
_entity.id
_entity.type
_entity.pdbx_description
1 polymer ?
#
loop_
_entity_poly.entity_id
_entity_poly.type
_entity_poly.pdbx_seq_one_letter_code
_entity_poly.pdbx_strand_id
1 'polypeptide(L)'
;MGGINHRPTKGVSVTTALSAQCAWAIGQAITNLWQANGELEKAIISATGKTDIARHIDGVTGDAVSHLERAIAYLYATLDGVHTTIHAYDDLLTLTDELGYKGNPFAPQIREWNLRELLEQHLFLIRSREMWDDIASRIEQHNLVEYFKWERDQFYRVIKPLQDLIQVMNTCKEVAAVDPDLFVKSVEFNQIPLRQYFFRVFNLWSSLVLMVEVSTSISTELFYRVEGNGSLTEVPPIPTRDDILREAPARVPAVW
;
A
#
# COMPACT_ATOMS: atom_id res chain seq x y z
N MET A 1 -27.04 -2.56 -38.21
CA MET A 1 -25.96 -1.59 -37.99
C MET A 1 -25.33 -1.88 -36.63
N GLY A 2 -24.36 -2.80 -36.60
CA GLY A 2 -23.70 -3.24 -35.37
C GLY A 2 -22.59 -2.27 -35.01
N GLY A 3 -22.81 -1.50 -33.94
CA GLY A 3 -21.87 -0.49 -33.47
C GLY A 3 -20.56 -1.13 -33.01
N ILE A 4 -19.46 -0.61 -33.55
CA ILE A 4 -18.06 -0.89 -33.16
C ILE A 4 -17.76 -0.47 -31.69
N ASN A 5 -18.75 0.11 -31.00
CA ASN A 5 -18.66 0.71 -29.67
C ASN A 5 -18.88 -0.25 -28.48
N HIS A 6 -19.08 -1.54 -28.73
CA HIS A 6 -19.33 -2.55 -27.66
C HIS A 6 -18.27 -3.67 -27.65
N ARG A 7 -17.02 -3.34 -27.99
CA ARG A 7 -15.88 -4.23 -27.73
C ARG A 7 -15.44 -4.03 -26.28
N PRO A 8 -15.23 -5.09 -25.48
CA PRO A 8 -14.35 -4.99 -24.31
C PRO A 8 -12.99 -4.56 -24.84
N THR A 9 -12.53 -3.38 -24.43
CA THR A 9 -11.30 -2.79 -24.93
C THR A 9 -10.11 -3.48 -24.26
N LYS A 10 -9.02 -3.65 -24.99
CA LYS A 10 -7.67 -3.98 -24.45
C LYS A 10 -7.35 -3.21 -23.16
N GLY A 11 -7.98 -2.05 -22.97
CA GLY A 11 -7.91 -1.22 -21.78
C GLY A 11 -8.14 -1.91 -20.44
N VAL A 12 -9.09 -2.84 -20.29
CA VAL A 12 -9.36 -3.50 -18.99
C VAL A 12 -8.13 -4.28 -18.52
N SER A 13 -7.55 -5.10 -19.40
CA SER A 13 -6.35 -5.89 -19.09
C SER A 13 -5.15 -5.04 -18.69
N VAL A 14 -5.00 -3.87 -19.30
CA VAL A 14 -3.89 -2.95 -19.02
C VAL A 14 -4.15 -2.17 -17.73
N THR A 15 -5.38 -1.74 -17.46
CA THR A 15 -5.72 -1.12 -16.17
C THR A 15 -5.56 -2.08 -14.99
N THR A 16 -5.88 -3.37 -15.18
CA THR A 16 -5.61 -4.41 -14.18
C THR A 16 -4.12 -4.61 -13.96
N ALA A 17 -3.31 -4.65 -15.03
CA ALA A 17 -1.86 -4.77 -14.90
C ALA A 17 -1.21 -3.60 -14.16
N LEU A 18 -1.64 -2.36 -14.45
CA LEU A 18 -1.14 -1.16 -13.78
C LEU A 18 -1.61 -1.07 -12.32
N SER A 19 -2.86 -1.46 -12.02
CA SER A 19 -3.33 -1.58 -10.64
C SER A 19 -2.53 -2.62 -9.84
N ALA A 20 -2.20 -3.76 -10.47
CA ALA A 20 -1.33 -4.77 -9.85
C ALA A 20 0.09 -4.23 -9.61
N GLN A 21 0.63 -3.40 -10.50
CA GLN A 21 1.90 -2.72 -10.32
C GLN A 21 1.88 -1.73 -9.14
N CYS A 22 0.81 -0.94 -8.99
CA CYS A 22 0.63 -0.07 -7.81
C CYS A 22 0.63 -0.90 -6.52
N ALA A 23 -0.16 -1.97 -6.46
CA ALA A 23 -0.25 -2.84 -5.29
C ALA A 23 1.10 -3.48 -4.94
N TRP A 24 1.83 -3.96 -5.95
CA TRP A 24 3.17 -4.53 -5.76
C TRP A 24 4.17 -3.50 -5.21
N ALA A 25 4.20 -2.29 -5.78
CA ALA A 25 5.10 -1.23 -5.34
C ALA A 25 4.84 -0.81 -3.88
N ILE A 26 3.56 -0.68 -3.49
CA ILE A 26 3.15 -0.38 -2.13
C ILE A 26 3.58 -1.50 -1.16
N GLY A 27 3.34 -2.75 -1.54
CA GLY A 27 3.71 -3.94 -0.75
C GLY A 27 5.22 -4.10 -0.57
N GLN A 28 6.00 -3.81 -1.61
CA GLN A 28 7.47 -3.85 -1.51
C GLN A 28 7.98 -2.74 -0.58
N ALA A 29 7.45 -1.51 -0.72
CA ALA A 29 7.87 -0.38 0.10
C ALA A 29 7.54 -0.56 1.59
N ILE A 30 6.36 -1.10 1.95
CA ILE A 30 6.06 -1.40 3.37
C ILE A 30 7.00 -2.47 3.92
N THR A 31 7.31 -3.48 3.12
CA THR A 31 8.19 -4.59 3.53
C THR A 31 9.59 -4.06 3.84
N ASN A 32 10.13 -3.20 2.97
CA ASN A 32 11.41 -2.53 3.19
C ASN A 32 11.38 -1.67 4.45
N LEU A 33 10.30 -0.93 4.73
CA LEU A 33 10.17 -0.12 5.95
C LEU A 33 10.21 -0.98 7.22
N TRP A 34 9.53 -2.13 7.22
CA TRP A 34 9.59 -3.08 8.34
C TRP A 34 10.98 -3.71 8.49
N GLN A 35 11.65 -4.03 7.39
CA GLN A 35 13.02 -4.52 7.42
C GLN A 35 13.99 -3.46 7.98
N ALA A 36 13.80 -2.19 7.64
CA ALA A 36 14.56 -1.09 8.23
C ALA A 36 14.37 -1.01 9.75
N ASN A 37 13.12 -1.15 10.23
CA ASN A 37 12.85 -1.21 11.67
C ASN A 37 13.55 -2.41 12.32
N GLY A 38 13.45 -3.59 11.70
CA GLY A 38 14.09 -4.81 12.21
C GLY A 38 15.61 -4.65 12.34
N GLU A 39 16.28 -4.10 11.33
CA GLU A 39 17.72 -3.84 11.39
C GLU A 39 18.09 -2.75 12.41
N LEU A 40 17.25 -1.73 12.59
CA LEU A 40 17.44 -0.75 13.66
C LEU A 40 17.43 -1.41 15.05
N GLU A 41 16.43 -2.26 15.33
CA GLU A 41 16.35 -2.96 16.62
C GLU A 41 17.57 -3.87 16.84
N LYS A 42 18.03 -4.57 15.79
CA LYS A 42 19.27 -5.36 15.85
C LYS A 42 20.50 -4.50 16.12
N ALA A 43 20.57 -3.28 15.58
CA ALA A 43 21.66 -2.35 15.86
C ALA A 43 21.71 -1.97 17.36
N ILE A 44 20.56 -1.67 17.96
CA ILE A 44 20.44 -1.34 19.39
C ILE A 44 20.86 -2.54 20.26
N ILE A 45 20.40 -3.75 19.92
CA ILE A 45 20.77 -4.97 20.65
C ILE A 45 22.28 -5.23 20.56
N SER A 46 22.85 -5.08 19.36
CA SER A 46 24.28 -5.28 19.12
C SER A 46 25.13 -4.26 19.89
N ALA A 47 24.70 -2.99 19.92
CA ALA A 47 25.38 -1.93 20.66
C ALA A 47 25.33 -2.10 22.19
N THR A 48 24.23 -2.63 22.73
CA THR A 48 24.09 -2.85 24.18
C THR A 48 24.78 -4.11 24.69
N GLY A 49 25.32 -4.95 23.80
CA GLY A 49 26.02 -6.18 24.18
C GLY A 49 25.13 -7.20 24.91
N LYS A 50 23.79 -7.11 24.79
CA LYS A 50 22.82 -8.02 25.43
C LYS A 50 22.77 -9.36 24.69
N THR A 51 23.87 -10.12 24.79
CA THR A 51 24.07 -11.41 24.10
C THR A 51 22.99 -12.44 24.43
N ASP A 52 22.40 -12.39 25.63
CA ASP A 52 21.33 -13.30 26.02
C ASP A 52 20.04 -13.05 25.23
N ILE A 53 19.75 -11.79 24.86
CA ILE A 53 18.60 -11.43 24.01
C ILE A 53 18.90 -11.75 22.54
N ALA A 54 20.15 -11.54 22.10
CA ALA A 54 20.56 -11.81 20.73
C ALA A 54 20.34 -13.28 20.31
N ARG A 55 20.39 -14.24 21.25
CA ARG A 55 20.10 -15.66 21.01
C ARG A 55 18.66 -15.96 20.59
N HIS A 56 17.73 -15.04 20.84
CA HIS A 56 16.32 -15.19 20.50
C HIS A 56 15.93 -14.47 19.20
N ILE A 57 16.88 -13.83 18.53
CA ILE A 57 16.63 -13.01 17.35
C ILE A 57 17.58 -13.45 16.24
N ASP A 58 17.01 -14.04 15.18
CA ASP A 58 17.80 -14.48 14.03
C ASP A 58 18.47 -13.28 13.34
N GLY A 59 19.75 -13.47 13.00
CA GLY A 59 20.52 -12.51 12.21
C GLY A 59 21.04 -11.29 12.96
N VAL A 60 21.15 -11.33 14.31
CA VAL A 60 21.96 -10.37 15.11
C VAL A 60 23.45 -10.72 14.97
N THR A 61 23.93 -10.81 13.74
CA THR A 61 25.35 -11.00 13.42
C THR A 61 25.86 -9.74 12.75
N GLY A 62 26.94 -9.18 13.32
CA GLY A 62 27.51 -7.91 12.91
C GLY A 62 27.58 -6.91 14.07
N ASP A 63 28.08 -5.72 13.79
CA ASP A 63 28.09 -4.61 14.74
C ASP A 63 26.91 -3.66 14.49
N ALA A 64 26.73 -2.71 15.41
CA ALA A 64 25.66 -1.71 15.33
C ALA A 64 25.72 -0.89 14.03
N VAL A 65 26.92 -0.56 13.54
CA VAL A 65 27.13 0.20 12.31
C VAL A 65 26.61 -0.59 11.10
N SER A 66 26.97 -1.87 10.98
CA SER A 66 26.55 -2.76 9.89
C SER A 66 25.03 -2.94 9.84
N HIS A 67 24.38 -2.98 11.00
CA HIS A 67 22.92 -3.02 11.10
C HIS A 67 22.28 -1.68 10.70
N LEU A 68 22.85 -0.55 11.12
CA LEU A 68 22.38 0.78 10.71
C LEU A 68 22.56 1.01 9.20
N GLU A 69 23.65 0.53 8.59
CA GLU A 69 23.84 0.59 7.13
C GLU A 69 22.75 -0.18 6.38
N ARG A 70 22.41 -1.39 6.84
CA ARG A 70 21.30 -2.16 6.28
C ARG A 70 19.96 -1.46 6.47
N ALA A 71 19.70 -0.90 7.66
CA ALA A 71 18.48 -0.14 7.92
C ALA A 71 18.36 1.06 6.95
N ILE A 72 19.44 1.82 6.76
CA ILE A 72 19.48 2.94 5.82
C ILE A 72 19.25 2.48 4.38
N ALA A 73 19.87 1.38 3.95
CA ALA A 73 19.66 0.81 2.61
C ALA A 73 18.19 0.43 2.38
N TYR A 74 17.55 -0.18 3.37
CA TYR A 74 16.11 -0.47 3.30
C TYR A 74 15.25 0.79 3.25
N LEU A 75 15.59 1.85 3.99
CA LEU A 75 14.86 3.13 3.89
C LEU A 75 15.00 3.79 2.52
N TYR A 76 16.17 3.71 1.88
CA TYR A 76 16.33 4.14 0.48
C TYR A 76 15.49 3.28 -0.47
N ALA A 77 15.46 1.96 -0.28
CA ALA A 77 14.60 1.08 -1.07
C ALA A 77 13.10 1.35 -0.84
N THR A 78 12.70 1.77 0.37
CA THR A 78 11.34 2.28 0.63
C THR A 78 11.07 3.56 -0.15
N LEU A 79 12.03 4.49 -0.22
CA LEU A 79 11.90 5.75 -0.95
C LEU A 79 11.76 5.51 -2.45
N ASP A 80 12.56 4.61 -3.02
CA ASP A 80 12.44 4.19 -4.41
C ASP A 80 11.08 3.53 -4.67
N GLY A 81 10.57 2.76 -3.72
CA GLY A 81 9.22 2.18 -3.77
C GLY A 81 8.09 3.23 -3.75
N VAL A 82 8.26 4.34 -3.03
CA VAL A 82 7.34 5.50 -3.11
C VAL A 82 7.32 6.09 -4.51
N HIS A 83 8.49 6.37 -5.08
CA HIS A 83 8.59 6.89 -6.43
C HIS A 83 7.98 5.94 -7.46
N THR A 84 8.25 4.64 -7.33
CA THR A 84 7.66 3.60 -8.19
C THR A 84 6.14 3.56 -8.08
N THR A 85 5.59 3.71 -6.87
CA THR A 85 4.14 3.77 -6.64
C THR A 85 3.52 4.98 -7.34
N ILE A 86 4.13 6.16 -7.18
CA ILE A 86 3.68 7.39 -7.83
C ILE A 86 3.69 7.24 -9.36
N HIS A 87 4.78 6.72 -9.93
CA HIS A 87 4.88 6.46 -11.36
C HIS A 87 3.82 5.47 -11.86
N ALA A 88 3.55 4.41 -11.11
CA ALA A 88 2.50 3.45 -11.47
C ALA A 88 1.10 4.09 -11.49
N TYR A 89 0.81 5.01 -10.56
CA TYR A 89 -0.42 5.81 -10.63
C TYR A 89 -0.43 6.76 -11.83
N ASP A 90 0.69 7.40 -12.15
CA ASP A 90 0.78 8.28 -13.32
C ASP A 90 0.52 7.49 -14.62
N ASP A 91 1.13 6.30 -14.77
CA ASP A 91 0.89 5.40 -15.91
C ASP A 91 -0.58 4.97 -15.99
N LEU A 92 -1.19 4.61 -14.84
CA LEU A 92 -2.60 4.26 -14.75
C LEU A 92 -3.48 5.44 -15.21
N LEU A 93 -3.20 6.64 -14.73
CA LEU A 93 -3.97 7.84 -15.04
C LEU A 93 -3.83 8.24 -16.51
N THR A 94 -2.62 8.22 -17.07
CA THR A 94 -2.37 8.47 -18.50
C THR A 94 -3.17 7.49 -19.36
N LEU A 95 -3.12 6.21 -19.02
CA LEU A 95 -3.88 5.21 -19.76
C LEU A 95 -5.40 5.39 -19.63
N THR A 96 -5.91 5.75 -18.45
CA THR A 96 -7.35 6.00 -18.29
C THR A 96 -7.83 7.13 -19.20
N ASP A 97 -7.00 8.16 -19.42
CA ASP A 97 -7.30 9.25 -20.35
C ASP A 97 -7.24 8.78 -21.81
N GLU A 98 -6.20 8.04 -22.21
CA GLU A 98 -6.05 7.47 -23.55
C GLU A 98 -7.21 6.55 -23.94
N LEU A 99 -7.74 5.79 -22.99
CA LEU A 99 -8.89 4.91 -23.16
C LEU A 99 -10.24 5.65 -23.09
N GLY A 100 -10.23 6.93 -22.74
CA GLY A 100 -11.42 7.75 -22.58
C GLY A 100 -12.29 7.33 -21.38
N TYR A 101 -11.73 6.63 -20.39
CA TYR A 101 -12.45 6.22 -19.20
C TYR A 101 -12.84 7.45 -18.36
N LYS A 102 -14.15 7.61 -18.10
CA LYS A 102 -14.70 8.78 -17.38
C LYS A 102 -15.07 8.47 -15.93
N GLY A 103 -14.69 7.30 -15.42
CA GLY A 103 -15.08 6.82 -14.10
C GLY A 103 -16.26 5.83 -14.14
N ASN A 104 -16.72 5.44 -12.95
CA ASN A 104 -17.77 4.46 -12.77
C ASN A 104 -19.14 5.15 -12.60
N PRO A 105 -20.19 4.75 -13.35
CA PRO A 105 -21.51 5.38 -13.28
C PRO A 105 -22.22 5.17 -11.94
N PHE A 106 -21.84 4.13 -11.19
CA PHE A 106 -22.42 3.83 -9.88
C PHE A 106 -21.67 4.47 -8.71
N ALA A 107 -20.58 5.20 -8.96
CA ALA A 107 -19.82 5.89 -7.91
C ALA A 107 -20.70 6.78 -7.00
N PRO A 108 -21.72 7.52 -7.48
CA PRO A 108 -22.58 8.33 -6.61
C PRO A 108 -23.49 7.55 -5.65
N GLN A 109 -23.60 6.22 -5.79
CA GLN A 109 -24.55 5.38 -5.06
C GLN A 109 -23.88 4.53 -3.95
N ILE A 110 -22.57 4.69 -3.71
CA ILE A 110 -21.79 3.81 -2.83
C ILE A 110 -22.41 3.71 -1.42
N ARG A 111 -22.78 4.84 -0.82
CA ARG A 111 -23.39 4.86 0.53
C ARG A 111 -24.80 4.27 0.57
N GLU A 112 -25.54 4.26 -0.53
CA GLU A 112 -26.89 3.67 -0.59
C GLU A 112 -26.85 2.15 -0.41
N TRP A 113 -25.72 1.51 -0.71
CA TRP A 113 -25.57 0.05 -0.66
C TRP A 113 -25.21 -0.48 0.72
N ASN A 114 -25.02 0.40 1.71
CA ASN A 114 -24.53 0.01 3.02
C ASN A 114 -23.24 -0.84 2.96
N LEU A 115 -22.38 -0.55 1.97
CA LEU A 115 -21.23 -1.39 1.61
C LEU A 115 -20.28 -1.59 2.80
N ARG A 116 -20.11 -0.56 3.65
CA ARG A 116 -19.26 -0.66 4.84
C ARG A 116 -19.69 -1.79 5.77
N GLU A 117 -20.97 -1.82 6.12
CA GLU A 117 -21.50 -2.82 7.07
C GLU A 117 -21.44 -4.21 6.45
N LEU A 118 -21.72 -4.34 5.15
CA LEU A 118 -21.62 -5.62 4.45
C LEU A 118 -20.16 -6.13 4.39
N LEU A 119 -19.19 -5.26 4.12
CA LEU A 119 -17.76 -5.62 4.15
C LEU A 119 -17.31 -6.05 5.55
N GLU A 120 -17.71 -5.30 6.59
CA GLU A 120 -17.40 -5.62 8.00
C GLU A 120 -17.99 -6.97 8.43
N GLN A 121 -19.18 -7.32 7.93
CA GLN A 121 -19.86 -8.58 8.26
C GLN A 121 -19.27 -9.79 7.52
N HIS A 122 -18.80 -9.61 6.28
CA HIS A 122 -18.52 -10.74 5.39
C HIS A 122 -17.06 -10.91 4.98
N LEU A 123 -16.23 -9.85 5.00
CA LEU A 123 -14.90 -9.91 4.39
C LEU A 123 -13.77 -9.42 5.29
N PHE A 124 -13.85 -8.21 5.83
CA PHE A 124 -12.79 -7.67 6.67
C PHE A 124 -13.26 -6.53 7.58
N LEU A 125 -12.60 -6.39 8.72
CA LEU A 125 -12.85 -5.31 9.67
C LEU A 125 -12.29 -3.99 9.12
N ILE A 126 -13.19 -3.03 8.89
CA ILE A 126 -12.81 -1.65 8.55
C ILE A 126 -12.38 -0.95 9.83
N ARG A 127 -11.07 -0.84 10.04
CA ARG A 127 -10.49 -0.35 11.30
C ARG A 127 -10.64 1.15 11.53
N SER A 128 -10.92 1.93 10.48
CA SER A 128 -11.12 3.38 10.56
C SER A 128 -12.38 3.80 9.81
N ARG A 129 -13.45 4.10 10.56
CA ARG A 129 -14.70 4.62 10.00
C ARG A 129 -14.51 5.99 9.35
N GLU A 130 -13.71 6.85 9.96
CA GLU A 130 -13.41 8.18 9.43
C GLU A 130 -12.72 8.10 8.06
N MET A 131 -11.76 7.17 7.91
CA MET A 131 -11.07 6.94 6.64
C MET A 131 -12.02 6.39 5.58
N TRP A 132 -12.90 5.44 5.95
CA TRP A 132 -13.95 4.96 5.06
C TRP A 132 -14.83 6.10 4.56
N ASP A 133 -15.33 6.93 5.48
CA ASP A 133 -16.27 7.98 5.16
C ASP A 133 -15.64 9.05 4.26
N ASP A 134 -14.36 9.43 4.47
CA ASP A 134 -13.61 10.34 3.58
C ASP A 134 -13.41 9.75 2.19
N ILE A 135 -12.94 8.50 2.09
CA ILE A 135 -12.67 7.85 0.80
C ILE A 135 -13.97 7.67 0.00
N ALA A 136 -15.02 7.13 0.63
CA ALA A 136 -16.31 6.97 -0.01
C ALA A 136 -16.86 8.33 -0.47
N SER A 137 -16.74 9.38 0.35
CA SER A 137 -17.18 10.73 -0.02
C SER A 137 -16.45 11.26 -1.25
N ARG A 138 -15.13 11.07 -1.32
CA ARG A 138 -14.31 11.52 -2.46
C ARG A 138 -14.69 10.80 -3.74
N ILE A 139 -14.87 9.47 -3.67
CA ILE A 139 -15.26 8.67 -4.83
C ILE A 139 -16.69 9.03 -5.28
N GLU A 140 -17.63 9.25 -4.36
CA GLU A 140 -18.98 9.71 -4.70
C GLU A 140 -18.99 11.07 -5.41
N GLN A 141 -18.20 12.03 -4.90
CA GLN A 141 -18.20 13.41 -5.39
C GLN A 141 -17.40 13.59 -6.68
N HIS A 142 -16.28 12.88 -6.81
CA HIS A 142 -15.28 13.15 -7.85
C HIS A 142 -15.03 11.95 -8.78
N ASN A 143 -15.62 10.79 -8.48
CA ASN A 143 -15.40 9.53 -9.19
C ASN A 143 -13.95 9.02 -9.09
N LEU A 144 -13.69 7.83 -9.64
CA LEU A 144 -12.45 7.08 -9.45
C LEU A 144 -11.21 7.78 -10.04
N VAL A 145 -11.32 8.43 -11.21
CA VAL A 145 -10.16 9.06 -11.86
C VAL A 145 -9.59 10.20 -11.03
N GLU A 146 -10.44 11.11 -10.55
CA GLU A 146 -10.00 12.21 -9.68
C GLU A 146 -9.61 11.71 -8.29
N TYR A 147 -10.27 10.65 -7.79
CA TYR A 147 -9.84 9.99 -6.57
C TYR A 147 -8.41 9.44 -6.68
N PHE A 148 -8.07 8.73 -7.75
CA PHE A 148 -6.72 8.16 -7.93
C PHE A 148 -5.64 9.24 -8.06
N LYS A 149 -5.94 10.41 -8.63
CA LYS A 149 -5.03 11.56 -8.60
C LYS A 149 -4.76 12.01 -7.17
N TRP A 150 -5.82 12.13 -6.36
CA TRP A 150 -5.70 12.50 -4.95
C TRP A 150 -4.97 11.43 -4.12
N GLU A 151 -5.21 10.15 -4.40
CA GLU A 151 -4.58 9.00 -3.74
C GLU A 151 -3.06 8.99 -4.01
N ARG A 152 -2.66 9.15 -5.28
CA ARG A 152 -1.27 9.37 -5.70
C ARG A 152 -0.64 10.54 -4.93
N ASP A 153 -1.34 11.66 -4.84
CA ASP A 153 -0.83 12.86 -4.15
C ASP A 153 -0.57 12.63 -2.65
N GLN A 154 -1.22 11.64 -2.03
CA GLN A 154 -0.93 11.27 -0.65
C GLN A 154 0.46 10.61 -0.51
N PHE A 155 0.94 9.87 -1.51
CA PHE A 155 2.27 9.24 -1.48
C PHE A 155 3.41 10.26 -1.50
N TYR A 156 3.25 11.39 -2.19
CA TYR A 156 4.24 12.48 -2.17
C TYR A 156 4.51 13.01 -0.76
N ARG A 157 3.50 12.94 0.14
CA ARG A 157 3.63 13.42 1.53
C ARG A 157 4.61 12.61 2.38
N VAL A 158 4.99 11.40 1.94
CA VAL A 158 5.93 10.52 2.66
C VAL A 158 7.38 10.82 2.32
N ILE A 159 7.66 11.37 1.14
CA ILE A 159 9.02 11.56 0.61
C ILE A 159 9.90 12.34 1.61
N LYS A 160 9.45 13.53 2.02
CA LYS A 160 10.23 14.38 2.93
C LYS A 160 10.41 13.74 4.32
N PRO A 161 9.36 13.24 5.00
CA PRO A 161 9.52 12.47 6.24
C PRO A 161 10.51 11.31 6.14
N LEU A 162 10.52 10.58 5.03
CA LEU A 162 11.42 9.46 4.82
C LEU A 162 12.87 9.92 4.62
N GLN A 163 13.09 10.98 3.85
CA GLN A 163 14.41 11.62 3.71
C GLN A 163 14.93 12.13 5.05
N ASP A 164 14.08 12.75 5.87
CA ASP A 164 14.45 13.22 7.20
C ASP A 164 14.84 12.04 8.11
N LEU A 165 14.09 10.93 8.07
CA LEU A 165 14.41 9.72 8.81
C LEU A 165 15.75 9.12 8.36
N ILE A 166 16.02 9.07 7.06
CA ILE A 166 17.31 8.62 6.52
C ILE A 166 18.46 9.50 7.06
N GLN A 167 18.27 10.82 7.12
CA GLN A 167 19.27 11.72 7.67
C GLN A 167 19.53 11.42 9.16
N VAL A 168 18.46 11.28 9.96
CA VAL A 168 18.59 10.92 11.38
C VAL A 168 19.29 9.56 11.55
N MET A 169 19.02 8.61 10.65
CA MET A 169 19.69 7.31 10.69
C MET A 169 21.18 7.37 10.34
N ASN A 170 21.57 8.25 9.42
CA ASN A 170 22.99 8.50 9.16
C ASN A 170 23.68 9.11 10.38
N THR A 171 23.04 10.05 11.10
CA THR A 171 23.58 10.58 12.36
C THR A 171 23.75 9.48 13.43
N CYS A 172 22.76 8.59 13.58
CA CYS A 172 22.90 7.42 14.46
C CYS A 172 24.11 6.56 14.08
N LYS A 173 24.32 6.31 12.78
CA LYS A 173 25.45 5.53 12.27
C LYS A 173 26.79 6.19 12.60
N GLU A 174 26.89 7.50 12.39
CA GLU A 174 28.09 8.28 12.72
C GLU A 174 28.42 8.22 14.22
N VAL A 175 27.43 8.36 15.08
CA VAL A 175 27.63 8.24 16.55
C VAL A 175 28.01 6.81 16.93
N ALA A 176 27.33 5.80 16.38
CA ALA A 176 27.61 4.40 16.67
C ALA A 176 29.01 3.97 16.24
N ALA A 177 29.57 4.57 15.18
CA ALA A 177 30.93 4.32 14.73
C ALA A 177 31.99 4.88 15.69
N VAL A 178 31.66 5.91 16.47
CA VAL A 178 32.53 6.46 17.51
C VAL A 178 32.36 5.68 18.81
N ASP A 179 31.12 5.50 19.26
CA ASP A 179 30.79 4.79 20.50
C ASP A 179 29.37 4.17 20.38
N PRO A 180 29.26 2.83 20.26
CA PRO A 180 27.97 2.14 20.19
C PRO A 180 27.07 2.38 21.41
N ASP A 181 27.63 2.48 22.61
CA ASP A 181 26.85 2.72 23.84
C ASP A 181 26.33 4.16 23.88
N LEU A 182 27.12 5.13 23.41
CA LEU A 182 26.68 6.51 23.24
C LEU A 182 25.52 6.60 22.24
N PHE A 183 25.57 5.89 21.11
CA PHE A 183 24.46 5.85 20.16
C PHE A 183 23.14 5.44 20.83
N VAL A 184 23.16 4.34 21.59
CA VAL A 184 21.96 3.84 22.27
C VAL A 184 21.46 4.85 23.28
N LYS A 185 22.35 5.42 24.10
CA LYS A 185 21.99 6.45 25.08
C LYS A 185 21.42 7.69 24.40
N SER A 186 22.00 8.15 23.31
CA SER A 186 21.50 9.31 22.57
C SER A 186 20.11 9.07 22.00
N VAL A 187 19.77 7.85 21.58
CA VAL A 187 18.40 7.49 21.15
C VAL A 187 17.45 7.39 22.35
N GLU A 188 17.79 6.64 23.39
CA GLU A 188 16.90 6.41 24.56
C GLU A 188 16.63 7.68 25.37
N PHE A 189 17.64 8.56 25.50
CA PHE A 189 17.50 9.87 26.14
C PHE A 189 17.10 10.98 25.16
N ASN A 190 16.67 10.62 23.95
CA ASN A 190 16.08 11.51 22.96
C ASN A 190 16.97 12.69 22.51
N GLN A 191 18.29 12.54 22.60
CA GLN A 191 19.24 13.48 22.01
C GLN A 191 19.27 13.35 20.48
N ILE A 192 19.08 12.11 19.99
CA ILE A 192 18.72 11.84 18.61
C ILE A 192 17.26 11.37 18.62
N PRO A 193 16.30 12.15 18.07
CA PRO A 193 14.87 11.86 18.13
C PRO A 193 14.42 10.77 17.15
N LEU A 194 15.18 9.68 17.07
CA LEU A 194 15.00 8.63 16.07
C LEU A 194 13.59 8.05 16.08
N ARG A 195 13.07 7.70 17.27
CA ARG A 195 11.75 7.07 17.39
C ARG A 195 10.65 7.98 16.83
N GLN A 196 10.72 9.29 17.03
CA GLN A 196 9.73 10.24 16.53
C GLN A 196 9.75 10.32 15.00
N TYR A 197 10.95 10.41 14.39
CA TYR A 197 11.07 10.41 12.93
C TYR A 197 10.58 9.08 12.34
N PHE A 198 10.93 7.96 12.97
CA PHE A 198 10.51 6.64 12.51
C PHE A 198 8.99 6.48 12.61
N PHE A 199 8.40 6.81 13.77
CA PHE A 199 6.96 6.67 14.01
C PHE A 199 6.14 7.59 13.10
N ARG A 200 6.66 8.76 12.73
CA ARG A 200 6.03 9.65 11.74
C ARG A 200 5.92 8.96 10.37
N VAL A 201 7.01 8.40 9.86
CA VAL A 201 7.02 7.67 8.57
C VAL A 201 6.10 6.44 8.65
N PHE A 202 6.21 5.69 9.74
CA PHE A 202 5.45 4.46 9.94
C PHE A 202 3.93 4.69 9.99
N ASN A 203 3.47 5.73 10.68
CA ASN A 203 2.05 6.08 10.71
C ASN A 203 1.54 6.54 9.35
N LEU A 204 2.28 7.41 8.66
CA LEU A 204 1.91 7.84 7.30
C LEU A 204 1.77 6.63 6.38
N TRP A 205 2.72 5.70 6.41
CA TRP A 205 2.67 4.50 5.59
C TRP A 205 1.47 3.61 5.91
N SER A 206 1.22 3.37 7.20
CA SER A 206 0.10 2.56 7.66
C SER A 206 -1.25 3.16 7.22
N SER A 207 -1.39 4.50 7.28
CA SER A 207 -2.58 5.18 6.78
C SER A 207 -2.75 5.05 5.27
N LEU A 208 -1.67 5.12 4.49
CA LEU A 208 -1.74 4.95 3.04
C LEU A 208 -2.14 3.54 2.63
N VAL A 209 -1.63 2.52 3.33
CA VAL A 209 -1.99 1.12 3.05
C VAL A 209 -3.47 0.88 3.32
N LEU A 210 -3.98 1.36 4.46
CA LEU A 210 -5.40 1.26 4.78
C LEU A 210 -6.27 2.01 3.77
N MET A 211 -5.82 3.18 3.32
CA MET A 211 -6.52 3.96 2.29
C MET A 211 -6.65 3.16 0.99
N VAL A 212 -5.56 2.53 0.54
CA VAL A 212 -5.54 1.69 -0.67
C VAL A 212 -6.39 0.43 -0.51
N GLU A 213 -6.40 -0.21 0.66
CA GLU A 213 -7.28 -1.35 0.94
C GLU A 213 -8.77 -0.97 0.81
N VAL A 214 -9.15 0.17 1.39
CA VAL A 214 -10.51 0.68 1.31
C VAL A 214 -10.88 1.07 -0.13
N SER A 215 -10.02 1.81 -0.82
CA SER A 215 -10.29 2.25 -2.20
C SER A 215 -10.38 1.08 -3.17
N THR A 216 -9.56 0.05 -2.98
CA THR A 216 -9.61 -1.21 -3.76
C THR A 216 -10.94 -1.92 -3.55
N SER A 217 -11.41 -1.99 -2.30
CA SER A 217 -12.69 -2.65 -1.97
C SER A 217 -13.88 -1.94 -2.63
N ILE A 218 -13.92 -0.61 -2.55
CA ILE A 218 -14.96 0.20 -3.21
C ILE A 218 -14.88 0.08 -4.73
N SER A 219 -13.68 0.19 -5.30
CA SER A 219 -13.46 0.09 -6.75
C SER A 219 -13.84 -1.29 -7.30
N THR A 220 -13.60 -2.35 -6.52
CA THR A 220 -13.98 -3.72 -6.90
C THR A 220 -15.50 -3.91 -6.86
N GLU A 221 -16.18 -3.41 -5.82
CA GLU A 221 -17.65 -3.43 -5.77
C GLU A 221 -18.27 -2.69 -6.96
N LEU A 222 -17.72 -1.51 -7.27
CA LEU A 222 -18.14 -0.70 -8.41
C LEU A 222 -17.95 -1.44 -9.74
N PHE A 223 -16.83 -2.14 -9.90
CA PHE A 223 -16.57 -2.98 -11.08
C PHE A 223 -17.57 -4.14 -11.17
N TYR A 224 -17.79 -4.87 -10.08
CA TYR A 224 -18.71 -6.02 -10.06
C TYR A 224 -20.13 -5.60 -10.44
N ARG A 225 -20.60 -4.47 -9.93
CA ARG A 225 -21.93 -3.94 -10.28
C ARG A 225 -22.05 -3.50 -11.74
N VAL A 226 -21.01 -2.85 -12.28
CA VAL A 226 -21.00 -2.46 -13.71
C VAL A 226 -21.04 -3.68 -14.63
N GLU A 227 -20.29 -4.72 -14.30
CA GLU A 227 -20.20 -5.92 -15.12
C GLU A 227 -21.33 -6.95 -14.86
N GLY A 228 -22.22 -6.68 -13.89
CA GLY A 228 -23.28 -7.61 -13.52
C GLY A 228 -22.79 -8.87 -12.79
N ASN A 229 -21.63 -8.81 -12.14
CA ASN A 229 -21.02 -9.92 -11.39
C ASN A 229 -21.58 -10.08 -9.97
N GLY A 230 -22.61 -9.31 -9.59
CA GLY A 230 -23.16 -9.30 -8.24
C GLY A 230 -22.42 -8.33 -7.33
N SER A 231 -22.23 -8.72 -6.06
CA SER A 231 -21.54 -7.92 -5.05
C SER A 231 -20.31 -8.65 -4.52
N LEU A 232 -19.26 -7.90 -4.20
CA LEU A 232 -18.04 -8.39 -3.56
C LEU A 232 -18.37 -9.11 -2.22
N THR A 233 -19.42 -8.68 -1.53
CA THR A 233 -19.83 -9.23 -0.22
C THR A 233 -20.63 -10.52 -0.32
N GLU A 234 -21.06 -10.92 -1.52
CA GLU A 234 -21.73 -12.19 -1.76
C GLU A 234 -20.67 -13.24 -2.11
N VAL A 235 -20.16 -13.96 -1.11
CA VAL A 235 -19.12 -14.99 -1.31
C VAL A 235 -19.78 -16.33 -1.66
N PRO A 236 -19.77 -16.76 -2.93
CA PRO A 236 -20.32 -18.06 -3.30
C PRO A 236 -19.43 -19.21 -2.77
N PRO A 237 -19.94 -20.45 -2.73
CA PRO A 237 -19.12 -21.63 -2.47
C PRO A 237 -17.92 -21.69 -3.43
N ILE A 238 -16.79 -22.22 -2.95
CA ILE A 238 -15.61 -22.43 -3.78
C ILE A 238 -16.00 -23.36 -4.95
N PRO A 239 -15.95 -22.88 -6.21
CA PRO A 239 -16.35 -23.69 -7.35
C PRO A 239 -15.32 -24.78 -7.61
N THR A 240 -15.76 -25.95 -8.07
CA THR A 240 -14.84 -26.97 -8.55
C THR A 240 -14.34 -26.62 -9.95
N ARG A 241 -13.27 -27.28 -10.40
CA ARG A 241 -12.79 -27.16 -11.79
C ARG A 241 -13.91 -27.45 -12.80
N ASP A 242 -14.72 -28.46 -12.53
CA ASP A 242 -15.79 -28.89 -13.44
C ASP A 242 -16.94 -27.86 -13.47
N ASP A 243 -17.26 -27.24 -12.32
CA ASP A 243 -18.22 -26.12 -12.28
C ASP A 243 -17.72 -24.94 -13.14
N ILE A 244 -16.44 -24.57 -13.01
CA ILE A 244 -15.83 -23.50 -13.80
C ILE A 244 -15.87 -23.84 -15.30
N LEU A 245 -15.41 -25.04 -15.69
CA LEU A 245 -15.35 -25.42 -17.11
C LEU A 245 -16.75 -25.50 -17.74
N ARG A 246 -17.76 -25.86 -16.95
CA ARG A 246 -19.17 -25.88 -17.40
C ARG A 246 -19.74 -24.48 -17.57
N GLU A 247 -19.44 -23.56 -16.65
CA GLU A 247 -20.08 -22.25 -16.58
C GLU A 247 -19.30 -21.14 -17.32
N ALA A 248 -17.99 -21.29 -17.46
CA ALA A 248 -17.12 -20.31 -18.13
C ALA A 248 -17.55 -19.96 -19.56
N PRO A 249 -17.98 -20.90 -20.43
CA PRO A 249 -18.43 -20.56 -21.78
C PRO A 249 -19.65 -19.63 -21.83
N ALA A 250 -20.45 -19.60 -20.76
CA ALA A 250 -21.65 -18.76 -20.65
C ALA A 250 -21.40 -17.45 -19.88
N ARG A 251 -20.38 -17.41 -19.01
CA ARG A 251 -20.07 -16.26 -18.14
C ARG A 251 -18.87 -15.45 -18.57
N VAL A 252 -17.95 -16.03 -19.33
CA VAL A 252 -16.81 -15.34 -19.94
C VAL A 252 -17.25 -14.92 -21.34
N PRO A 253 -17.38 -13.62 -21.63
CA PRO A 253 -17.63 -13.15 -22.98
C PRO A 253 -16.66 -13.82 -23.96
N ALA A 254 -17.16 -14.31 -25.10
CA ALA A 254 -16.39 -15.05 -26.10
C ALA A 254 -15.18 -14.28 -26.68
N VAL A 255 -15.06 -12.99 -26.34
CA VAL A 255 -13.93 -12.12 -26.68
C VAL A 255 -13.51 -11.41 -25.39
N TRP A 256 -12.79 -12.16 -24.54
CA TRP A 256 -11.90 -11.63 -23.49
C TRP A 256 -10.47 -11.64 -24.02
#